data_AF-B4W2R6-F1
#
_entry.id   AF-B4W2R6-F1
#
_cell.length_a   1.000
_cell.length_b   1.000
_cell.length_c   1.000
_cell.angle_alpha   90.00
_cell.angle_beta   90.00
_cell.angle_gamma   90.00
#
_symmetry.space_group_name_H-M   'P 1'
#
loop_
_entity.id
_entity.type
_entity.pdbx_description
1 polymer ?
#
loop_
_entity_poly.entity_id
_entity_poly.type
_entity_poly.pdbx_seq_one_letter_code
_entity_poly.pdbx_strand_id
1 'polypeptide(L)'
;MEIWSELEGYTYNQLPLNIKAALARRSLSSIVLITESASDPEEALLLKQIAFERLNTRGVALTRQEVRSCLYYGKFNQLLFEISQNHILRKAWGIPIDDNEAIWRNRLYTTMEDVELVLRFFSLRHYHKIKENLQNFLDKYMIKSLGFYDKDIAILRNIFLKTISLAHQIYGKNLFNPKPFELQNITFKNKPYKTYYEAVMVGLSNHLDSEDVLIARKEKVIEATKQLFQEDKDRLLTGGGKTKADIQKRLRLFDDMLAQVINE
;
A
#
# COMPACT_ATOMS: atom_id res chain seq x y z
N MET A 1 -18.72 3.77 -24.78
CA MET A 1 -20.12 3.53 -25.21
C MET A 1 -20.76 4.76 -25.85
N GLU A 2 -20.16 5.96 -25.78
CA GLU A 2 -20.73 7.18 -26.40
C GLU A 2 -20.79 7.18 -27.94
N ILE A 3 -20.17 6.23 -28.64
CA ILE A 3 -19.98 6.30 -30.10
C ILE A 3 -20.87 5.31 -30.88
N TRP A 4 -21.40 4.24 -30.26
CA TRP A 4 -22.19 3.19 -30.95
C TRP A 4 -23.23 2.53 -30.01
N SER A 5 -24.16 3.32 -29.47
CA SER A 5 -25.21 2.81 -28.55
C SER A 5 -26.15 1.80 -29.20
N GLU A 6 -26.37 1.90 -30.52
CA GLU A 6 -27.19 0.97 -31.32
C GLU A 6 -26.68 -0.49 -31.37
N LEU A 7 -25.44 -0.73 -30.93
CA LEU A 7 -24.85 -2.07 -30.90
C LEU A 7 -24.86 -2.69 -29.49
N GLU A 8 -25.37 -1.97 -28.49
CA GLU A 8 -25.45 -2.50 -27.12
C GLU A 8 -26.37 -3.73 -27.06
N GLY A 9 -25.88 -4.80 -26.42
CA GLY A 9 -26.61 -6.05 -26.27
C GLY A 9 -26.57 -7.00 -27.48
N TYR A 10 -25.96 -6.60 -28.60
CA TYR A 10 -25.82 -7.47 -29.77
C TYR A 10 -24.67 -8.47 -29.58
N THR A 11 -24.93 -9.75 -29.85
CA THR A 11 -23.88 -10.77 -30.01
C THR A 11 -23.22 -10.65 -31.38
N TYR A 12 -22.02 -11.23 -31.55
CA TYR A 12 -21.32 -11.21 -32.85
C TYR A 12 -22.22 -11.63 -34.01
N ASN A 13 -23.05 -12.65 -33.82
CA ASN A 13 -23.95 -13.19 -34.84
C ASN A 13 -25.10 -12.24 -35.21
N GLN A 14 -25.46 -11.31 -34.34
CA GLN A 14 -26.53 -10.33 -34.57
C GLN A 14 -26.02 -9.03 -35.23
N LEU A 15 -24.70 -8.84 -35.31
CA LEU A 15 -24.12 -7.63 -35.88
C LEU A 15 -24.35 -7.52 -37.41
N PRO A 16 -24.53 -6.29 -37.94
CA PRO A 16 -24.51 -6.00 -39.36
C PRO A 16 -23.25 -6.53 -40.08
N LEU A 17 -23.41 -6.96 -41.33
CA LEU A 17 -22.36 -7.61 -42.13
C LEU A 17 -21.08 -6.76 -42.27
N ASN A 18 -21.23 -5.46 -42.47
CA ASN A 18 -20.11 -4.51 -42.55
C ASN A 18 -19.31 -4.43 -41.24
N ILE A 19 -19.98 -4.49 -40.07
CA ILE A 19 -19.34 -4.47 -38.75
C ILE A 19 -18.65 -5.82 -38.47
N LYS A 20 -19.31 -6.95 -38.77
CA LYS A 20 -18.69 -8.28 -38.68
C LYS A 20 -17.42 -8.36 -39.52
N ALA A 21 -17.46 -7.87 -40.76
CA ALA A 21 -16.31 -7.84 -41.66
C ALA A 21 -15.21 -6.89 -41.19
N ALA A 22 -15.56 -5.78 -40.53
CA ALA A 22 -14.57 -4.89 -39.91
C ALA A 22 -13.89 -5.55 -38.70
N LEU A 23 -14.66 -6.22 -37.82
CA LEU A 23 -14.13 -6.96 -36.68
C LEU A 23 -13.26 -8.14 -37.10
N ALA A 24 -13.70 -8.93 -38.09
CA ALA A 24 -12.96 -10.08 -38.60
C ALA A 24 -11.62 -9.71 -39.25
N ARG A 25 -11.51 -8.49 -39.81
CA ARG A 25 -10.27 -7.97 -40.40
C ARG A 25 -9.31 -7.36 -39.38
N ARG A 26 -9.75 -7.12 -38.13
CA ARG A 26 -8.83 -6.65 -37.09
C ARG A 26 -7.93 -7.78 -36.62
N SER A 27 -6.63 -7.54 -36.62
CA SER A 27 -5.67 -8.46 -36.04
C SER A 27 -5.76 -8.45 -34.51
N LEU A 28 -5.72 -9.64 -33.92
CA LEU A 28 -5.46 -9.81 -32.49
C LEU A 28 -3.94 -9.87 -32.30
N SER A 29 -3.39 -8.90 -31.58
CA SER A 29 -1.97 -8.94 -31.21
C SER A 29 -1.79 -9.96 -30.09
N SER A 30 -0.92 -10.94 -30.30
CA SER A 30 -0.45 -11.87 -29.28
C SER A 30 1.02 -11.59 -29.02
N ILE A 31 1.38 -11.43 -27.74
CA ILE A 31 2.78 -11.33 -27.30
C ILE A 31 3.09 -12.59 -26.51
N VAL A 32 4.00 -13.40 -27.03
CA VAL A 32 4.51 -14.59 -26.33
C VAL A 32 5.78 -14.18 -25.59
N LEU A 33 5.76 -14.33 -24.27
CA LEU A 33 6.94 -14.14 -23.43
C LEU A 33 7.60 -15.50 -23.22
N ILE A 34 8.81 -15.65 -23.74
CA ILE A 34 9.63 -16.84 -23.52
C ILE A 34 10.42 -16.60 -22.23
N THR A 35 9.94 -17.16 -21.12
CA THR A 35 10.57 -17.00 -19.79
C THR A 35 11.55 -18.12 -19.45
N GLU A 36 11.71 -19.10 -20.35
CA GLU A 36 12.61 -20.26 -20.19
C GLU A 36 14.09 -19.87 -20.10
N SER A 37 14.45 -18.66 -20.57
CA SER A 37 15.81 -18.12 -20.50
C SER A 37 16.10 -17.31 -19.24
N ALA A 38 15.11 -17.12 -18.35
CA ALA A 38 15.33 -16.47 -17.07
C ALA A 38 16.06 -17.43 -16.13
N SER A 39 17.05 -16.93 -15.41
CA SER A 39 17.94 -17.78 -14.60
C SER A 39 17.25 -18.29 -13.32
N ASP A 40 16.15 -17.63 -12.92
CA ASP A 40 15.39 -17.92 -11.70
C ASP A 40 13.89 -17.52 -11.87
N PRO A 41 12.93 -18.20 -11.20
CA PRO A 41 11.51 -17.84 -11.24
C PRO A 41 11.16 -16.40 -10.84
N GLU A 42 11.92 -15.74 -9.95
CA GLU A 42 11.71 -14.33 -9.59
C GLU A 42 11.99 -13.42 -10.80
N GLU A 43 13.05 -13.71 -11.55
CA GLU A 43 13.42 -12.97 -12.77
C GLU A 43 12.36 -13.15 -13.86
N ALA A 44 11.84 -14.37 -14.05
CA ALA A 44 10.75 -14.63 -14.99
C ALA A 44 9.49 -13.81 -14.67
N LEU A 45 9.13 -13.70 -13.39
CA LEU A 45 7.99 -12.91 -12.94
C LEU A 45 8.20 -11.41 -13.13
N LEU A 46 9.41 -10.90 -12.89
CA LEU A 46 9.77 -9.51 -13.17
C LEU A 46 9.70 -9.19 -14.67
N LEU A 47 10.16 -10.09 -15.54
CA LEU A 47 10.04 -9.94 -17.00
C LEU A 47 8.57 -9.90 -17.43
N LYS A 48 7.72 -10.75 -16.84
CA LYS A 48 6.27 -10.72 -17.06
C LYS A 48 5.67 -9.38 -16.65
N GLN A 49 6.10 -8.80 -15.51
CA GLN A 49 5.66 -7.48 -15.08
C GLN A 49 6.06 -6.38 -16.06
N ILE A 50 7.33 -6.32 -16.48
CA ILE A 50 7.80 -5.30 -17.44
C ILE A 50 7.03 -5.39 -18.76
N ALA A 51 6.78 -6.59 -19.27
CA ALA A 51 6.01 -6.78 -20.49
C ALA A 51 4.55 -6.34 -20.32
N PHE A 52 3.93 -6.66 -19.19
CA PHE A 52 2.57 -6.24 -18.88
C PHE A 52 2.46 -4.71 -18.76
N GLU A 53 3.39 -4.07 -18.04
CA GLU A 53 3.43 -2.60 -17.91
C GLU A 53 3.58 -1.91 -19.27
N ARG A 54 4.39 -2.46 -20.19
CA ARG A 54 4.51 -1.94 -21.57
C ARG A 54 3.22 -2.08 -22.37
N LEU A 55 2.54 -3.21 -22.25
CA LEU A 55 1.25 -3.44 -22.91
C LEU A 55 0.16 -2.50 -22.37
N ASN A 56 0.20 -2.24 -21.07
CA ASN A 56 -0.76 -1.43 -20.34
C ASN A 56 -0.57 0.10 -20.50
N THR A 57 0.13 0.51 -21.56
CA THR A 57 0.32 1.94 -21.90
C THR A 57 -0.75 2.48 -22.86
N ARG A 58 -1.55 1.61 -23.49
CA ARG A 58 -2.66 2.00 -24.37
C ARG A 58 -3.99 1.95 -23.62
N GLY A 59 -4.48 3.10 -23.15
CA GLY A 59 -5.73 3.23 -22.40
C GLY A 59 -5.52 3.95 -21.07
N VAL A 60 -6.39 3.70 -20.08
CA VAL A 60 -6.17 4.14 -18.70
C VAL A 60 -5.09 3.23 -18.10
N ALA A 61 -3.91 3.79 -17.87
CA ALA A 61 -2.79 3.03 -17.31
C ALA A 61 -3.11 2.58 -15.87
N LEU A 62 -2.96 1.28 -15.60
CA LEU A 62 -3.08 0.77 -14.23
C LEU A 62 -1.95 1.34 -13.36
N THR A 63 -2.25 1.58 -12.09
CA THR A 63 -1.25 1.90 -11.09
C THR A 63 -0.33 0.70 -10.86
N ARG A 64 0.85 0.96 -10.28
CA ARG A 64 1.78 -0.12 -9.93
C ARG A 64 1.14 -1.14 -8.98
N GLN A 65 0.27 -0.68 -8.08
CA GLN A 65 -0.41 -1.60 -7.16
C GLN A 65 -1.48 -2.44 -7.87
N GLU A 66 -2.22 -1.87 -8.82
CA GLU A 66 -3.14 -2.62 -9.68
C GLU A 66 -2.40 -3.67 -10.50
N VAL A 67 -1.26 -3.30 -11.10
CA VAL A 67 -0.38 -4.24 -11.83
C VAL A 67 0.07 -5.40 -10.92
N ARG A 68 0.52 -5.12 -9.70
CA ARG A 68 0.89 -6.17 -8.72
C ARG A 68 -0.28 -7.08 -8.41
N SER A 69 -1.47 -6.53 -8.18
CA SER A 69 -2.66 -7.32 -7.85
C SER A 69 -3.07 -8.24 -9.01
N CYS A 70 -2.89 -7.80 -10.26
CA CYS A 70 -3.16 -8.63 -11.44
C CYS A 70 -2.12 -9.74 -11.62
N LEU A 71 -0.83 -9.44 -11.41
CA LEU A 71 0.27 -10.37 -11.75
C LEU A 71 0.61 -11.34 -10.62
N TYR A 72 0.51 -10.89 -9.37
CA TYR A 72 0.91 -11.62 -8.18
C TYR A 72 -0.29 -11.99 -7.32
N TYR A 73 -1.37 -12.43 -7.98
CA TYR A 73 -2.58 -12.86 -7.32
C TYR A 73 -2.33 -14.16 -6.52
N GLY A 74 -2.79 -14.17 -5.28
CA GLY A 74 -2.59 -15.28 -4.34
C GLY A 74 -3.12 -14.95 -2.95
N LYS A 75 -2.86 -15.82 -1.98
CA LYS A 75 -3.41 -15.70 -0.61
C LYS A 75 -3.00 -14.40 0.07
N PHE A 76 -1.76 -13.95 -0.12
CA PHE A 76 -1.29 -12.69 0.43
C PHE A 76 -1.97 -11.48 -0.22
N ASN A 77 -2.14 -11.47 -1.55
CA ASN A 77 -2.87 -10.40 -2.21
C ASN A 77 -4.34 -10.30 -1.73
N GLN A 78 -5.01 -11.44 -1.54
CA GLN A 78 -6.35 -11.49 -0.92
C GLN A 78 -6.34 -10.91 0.50
N LEU A 79 -5.32 -11.24 1.31
CA LEU A 79 -5.15 -10.64 2.65
C LEU A 79 -5.00 -9.12 2.59
N LEU A 80 -4.25 -8.58 1.61
CA LEU A 80 -4.11 -7.13 1.46
C LEU A 80 -5.46 -6.45 1.20
N PHE A 81 -6.29 -7.02 0.32
CA PHE A 81 -7.65 -6.53 0.08
C PHE A 81 -8.53 -6.63 1.33
N GLU A 82 -8.49 -7.75 2.04
CA GLU A 82 -9.24 -7.96 3.28
C GLU A 82 -8.88 -6.89 4.33
N ILE A 83 -7.58 -6.68 4.56
CA ILE A 83 -7.10 -5.69 5.53
C ILE A 83 -7.41 -4.26 5.07
N SER A 84 -7.42 -3.97 3.76
CA SER A 84 -7.74 -2.62 3.27
C SER A 84 -9.20 -2.20 3.60
N GLN A 85 -10.08 -3.17 3.88
CA GLN A 85 -11.44 -2.94 4.36
C GLN A 85 -11.52 -2.61 5.85
N ASN A 86 -10.42 -2.69 6.61
CA ASN A 86 -10.43 -2.47 8.06
C ASN A 86 -10.97 -1.08 8.42
N HIS A 87 -11.93 -1.03 9.34
CA HIS A 87 -12.64 0.19 9.71
C HIS A 87 -11.72 1.28 10.30
N ILE A 88 -10.70 0.90 11.08
CA ILE A 88 -9.73 1.85 11.64
C ILE A 88 -8.90 2.46 10.51
N LEU A 89 -8.40 1.63 9.60
CA LEU A 89 -7.63 2.07 8.45
C LEU A 89 -8.45 3.02 7.57
N ARG A 90 -9.65 2.60 7.16
CA ARG A 90 -10.54 3.41 6.32
C ARG A 90 -10.86 4.76 6.95
N LYS A 91 -11.21 4.77 8.24
CA LYS A 91 -11.49 6.01 8.96
C LYS A 91 -10.28 6.94 9.04
N ALA A 92 -9.10 6.41 9.34
CA ALA A 92 -7.86 7.20 9.39
C ALA A 92 -7.49 7.79 8.01
N TRP A 93 -7.85 7.09 6.93
CA TRP A 93 -7.58 7.49 5.55
C TRP A 93 -8.73 8.23 4.84
N GLY A 94 -9.85 8.46 5.53
CA GLY A 94 -11.02 9.13 4.94
C GLY A 94 -11.65 8.34 3.80
N ILE A 95 -11.55 7.01 3.83
CA ILE A 95 -12.20 6.10 2.89
C ILE A 95 -13.62 5.82 3.45
N PRO A 96 -14.69 6.06 2.67
CA PRO A 96 -16.05 5.76 3.12
C PRO A 96 -16.24 4.26 3.38
N ILE A 97 -17.16 3.90 4.27
CA ILE A 97 -17.32 2.52 4.76
C ILE A 97 -18.62 1.90 4.26
N ASP A 98 -19.72 2.66 4.34
CA ASP A 98 -21.08 2.16 4.04
C ASP A 98 -21.74 2.91 2.87
N ASP A 99 -20.96 3.61 2.03
CA ASP A 99 -21.44 4.34 0.87
C ASP A 99 -20.64 3.92 -0.37
N ASN A 100 -21.20 2.97 -1.13
CA ASN A 100 -20.58 2.43 -2.33
C ASN A 100 -20.28 3.51 -3.38
N GLU A 101 -21.20 4.46 -3.58
CA GLU A 101 -21.01 5.57 -4.52
C GLU A 101 -19.83 6.46 -4.10
N ALA A 102 -19.75 6.80 -2.81
CA ALA A 102 -18.63 7.58 -2.29
C ALA A 102 -17.31 6.80 -2.31
N ILE A 103 -17.34 5.48 -2.09
CA ILE A 103 -16.16 4.60 -2.21
C ILE A 103 -15.59 4.66 -3.63
N TRP A 104 -16.44 4.53 -4.66
CA TRP A 104 -16.01 4.60 -6.07
C TRP A 104 -15.51 5.98 -6.51
N ARG A 105 -15.78 7.03 -5.72
CA ARG A 105 -15.22 8.38 -5.93
C ARG A 105 -13.96 8.63 -5.10
N ASN A 106 -13.65 7.76 -4.14
CA ASN A 106 -12.47 7.91 -3.31
C ASN A 106 -11.22 7.50 -4.08
N ARG A 107 -10.32 8.46 -4.30
CA ARG A 107 -9.09 8.23 -5.05
C ARG A 107 -8.22 7.12 -4.46
N LEU A 108 -8.07 7.03 -3.14
CA LEU A 108 -7.20 6.02 -2.53
C LEU A 108 -7.69 4.60 -2.82
N TYR A 109 -9.01 4.42 -2.85
CA TYR A 109 -9.63 3.15 -3.20
C TYR A 109 -9.50 2.86 -4.70
N THR A 110 -9.85 3.82 -5.57
CA THR A 110 -9.83 3.59 -7.03
C THR A 110 -8.44 3.41 -7.61
N THR A 111 -7.38 3.89 -6.93
CA THR A 111 -5.98 3.68 -7.36
C THR A 111 -5.30 2.50 -6.66
N MET A 112 -6.03 1.74 -5.82
CA MET A 112 -5.52 0.72 -4.91
C MET A 112 -4.41 1.21 -3.96
N GLU A 113 -4.38 2.52 -3.66
CA GLU A 113 -3.42 3.06 -2.70
C GLU A 113 -3.72 2.60 -1.27
N ASP A 114 -4.98 2.27 -0.95
CA ASP A 114 -5.39 1.64 0.31
C ASP A 114 -4.76 0.24 0.46
N VAL A 115 -4.77 -0.57 -0.60
CA VAL A 115 -4.10 -1.87 -0.66
C VAL A 115 -2.57 -1.70 -0.59
N GLU A 116 -2.02 -0.68 -1.26
CA GLU A 116 -0.58 -0.38 -1.20
C GLU A 116 -0.15 -0.01 0.23
N LEU A 117 -0.97 0.71 1.00
CA LEU A 117 -0.64 1.02 2.41
C LEU A 117 -0.43 -0.24 3.24
N VAL A 118 -1.25 -1.26 3.03
CA VAL A 118 -1.11 -2.56 3.70
C VAL A 118 0.15 -3.28 3.22
N LEU A 119 0.43 -3.28 1.91
CA LEU A 119 1.64 -3.88 1.35
C LEU A 119 2.92 -3.19 1.87
N ARG A 120 2.89 -1.86 1.98
CA ARG A 120 3.99 -1.05 2.50
C ARG A 120 4.28 -1.41 3.94
N PHE A 121 3.26 -1.59 4.78
CA PHE A 121 3.44 -2.05 6.15
C PHE A 121 4.25 -3.36 6.19
N PHE A 122 3.75 -4.41 5.51
CA PHE A 122 4.41 -5.72 5.56
C PHE A 122 5.83 -5.70 4.97
N SER A 123 6.00 -5.04 3.82
CA SER A 123 7.30 -4.91 3.18
C SER A 123 8.29 -4.15 4.07
N LEU A 124 7.89 -2.99 4.61
CA LEU A 124 8.77 -2.10 5.37
C LEU A 124 9.10 -2.61 6.77
N ARG A 125 8.43 -3.63 7.30
CA ARG A 125 8.94 -4.39 8.46
C ARG A 125 10.31 -5.04 8.20
N HIS A 126 10.72 -5.12 6.94
CA HIS A 126 12.05 -5.57 6.52
C HIS A 126 12.90 -4.44 5.91
N TYR A 127 12.69 -3.18 6.33
CA TYR A 127 13.34 -2.01 5.73
C TYR A 127 14.87 -2.08 5.68
N HIS A 128 15.51 -2.79 6.60
CA HIS A 128 16.96 -3.02 6.60
C HIS A 128 17.43 -3.80 5.37
N LYS A 129 16.56 -4.58 4.73
CA LYS A 129 16.83 -5.36 3.51
C LYS A 129 16.62 -4.57 2.21
N ILE A 130 16.15 -3.32 2.27
CA ILE A 130 15.97 -2.49 1.05
C ILE A 130 17.34 -2.34 0.38
N LYS A 131 17.48 -2.79 -0.87
CA LYS A 131 18.71 -2.60 -1.68
C LYS A 131 18.47 -1.70 -2.89
N GLU A 132 17.21 -1.46 -3.22
CA GLU A 132 16.73 -0.83 -4.43
C GLU A 132 15.70 0.26 -4.10
N ASN A 133 15.05 0.82 -5.12
CA ASN A 133 13.96 1.75 -4.91
C ASN A 133 12.76 1.05 -4.24
N LEU A 134 11.89 1.83 -3.59
CA LEU A 134 10.77 1.27 -2.84
C LEU A 134 9.81 0.46 -3.71
N GLN A 135 9.58 0.86 -4.97
CA GLN A 135 8.63 0.15 -5.84
C GLN A 135 9.09 -1.28 -6.12
N ASN A 136 10.36 -1.45 -6.50
CA ASN A 136 10.92 -2.78 -6.72
C ASN A 136 10.94 -3.60 -5.42
N PHE A 137 11.16 -2.94 -4.27
CA PHE A 137 11.10 -3.62 -2.97
C PHE A 137 9.70 -4.18 -2.65
N LEU A 138 8.64 -3.44 -2.99
CA LEU A 138 7.26 -3.93 -2.88
C LEU A 138 6.98 -5.07 -3.88
N ASP A 139 7.48 -4.97 -5.12
CA ASP A 139 7.34 -6.01 -6.15
C ASP A 139 7.95 -7.33 -5.67
N LYS A 140 9.18 -7.29 -5.14
CA LYS A 140 9.85 -8.48 -4.59
C LYS A 140 9.13 -9.09 -3.40
N TYR A 141 8.53 -8.26 -2.55
CA TYR A 141 7.73 -8.78 -1.44
C TYR A 141 6.49 -9.53 -1.97
N MET A 142 5.81 -8.97 -2.97
CA MET A 142 4.67 -9.64 -3.63
C MET A 142 5.08 -10.96 -4.28
N ILE A 143 6.20 -10.99 -5.01
CA ILE A 143 6.70 -12.23 -5.64
C ILE A 143 6.98 -13.29 -4.57
N LYS A 144 7.70 -12.93 -3.51
CA LYS A 144 8.02 -13.86 -2.40
C LYS A 144 6.76 -14.35 -1.69
N SER A 145 5.74 -13.51 -1.60
CA SER A 145 4.48 -13.86 -0.96
C SER A 145 3.68 -14.96 -1.68
N LEU A 146 4.01 -15.25 -2.95
CA LEU A 146 3.42 -16.39 -3.67
C LEU A 146 3.75 -17.73 -3.02
N GLY A 147 4.84 -17.80 -2.25
CA GLY A 147 5.22 -18.97 -1.46
C GLY A 147 4.63 -19.03 -0.04
N PHE A 148 3.78 -18.07 0.36
CA PHE A 148 3.20 -18.05 1.71
C PHE A 148 2.05 -19.05 1.85
N TYR A 149 2.03 -19.74 2.99
CA TYR A 149 0.98 -20.71 3.35
C TYR A 149 -0.05 -20.07 4.29
N ASP A 150 -1.16 -20.78 4.54
CA ASP A 150 -2.27 -20.23 5.35
C ASP A 150 -1.83 -19.82 6.76
N LYS A 151 -0.85 -20.54 7.33
CA LYS A 151 -0.24 -20.17 8.62
C LYS A 151 0.46 -18.81 8.57
N ASP A 152 1.22 -18.54 7.52
CA ASP A 152 1.90 -17.26 7.32
C ASP A 152 0.87 -16.13 7.19
N ILE A 153 -0.17 -16.36 6.40
CA ILE A 153 -1.28 -15.41 6.20
C ILE A 153 -2.00 -15.12 7.52
N ALA A 154 -2.25 -16.13 8.35
CA ALA A 154 -2.86 -15.95 9.68
C ALA A 154 -1.97 -15.12 10.61
N ILE A 155 -0.66 -15.38 10.63
CA ILE A 155 0.31 -14.62 11.43
C ILE A 155 0.34 -13.15 10.97
N LEU A 156 0.46 -12.92 9.66
CA LEU A 156 0.52 -11.57 9.09
C LEU A 156 -0.77 -10.79 9.35
N ARG A 157 -1.94 -11.43 9.22
CA ARG A 157 -3.23 -10.85 9.58
C ARG A 157 -3.24 -10.38 11.04
N ASN A 158 -2.86 -11.27 11.96
CA ASN A 158 -2.86 -10.96 13.39
C ASN A 158 -1.90 -9.81 13.72
N ILE A 159 -0.69 -9.80 13.13
CA ILE A 159 0.28 -8.72 13.31
C ILE A 159 -0.32 -7.38 12.89
N PHE A 160 -0.89 -7.27 11.68
CA PHE A 160 -1.47 -6.02 11.21
C PHE A 160 -2.61 -5.54 12.13
N LEU A 161 -3.56 -6.43 12.43
CA LEU A 161 -4.76 -6.08 13.21
C LEU A 161 -4.41 -5.64 14.63
N LYS A 162 -3.44 -6.31 15.28
CA LYS A 162 -2.92 -5.88 16.59
C LYS A 162 -2.25 -4.52 16.50
N THR A 163 -1.36 -4.33 15.51
CA THR A 163 -0.64 -3.07 15.34
C THR A 163 -1.57 -1.88 15.10
N ILE A 164 -2.55 -2.00 14.20
CA ILE A 164 -3.45 -0.87 13.91
C ILE A 164 -4.40 -0.59 15.07
N SER A 165 -4.81 -1.62 15.81
CA SER A 165 -5.59 -1.46 17.05
C SER A 165 -4.78 -0.70 18.10
N LEU A 166 -3.54 -1.11 18.37
CA LEU A 166 -2.62 -0.43 19.28
C LEU A 166 -2.40 1.03 18.87
N ALA A 167 -2.11 1.27 17.58
CA ALA A 167 -1.93 2.62 17.06
C ALA A 167 -3.19 3.48 17.28
N HIS A 168 -4.37 2.92 17.09
CA HIS A 168 -5.63 3.63 17.34
C HIS A 168 -5.86 3.91 18.82
N GLN A 169 -5.51 3.00 19.73
CA GLN A 169 -5.63 3.22 21.17
C GLN A 169 -4.70 4.35 21.67
N ILE A 170 -3.54 4.51 21.04
CA ILE A 170 -2.59 5.60 21.33
C ILE A 170 -3.07 6.92 20.71
N TYR A 171 -3.26 6.98 19.39
CA TYR A 171 -3.47 8.25 18.68
C TYR A 171 -4.95 8.64 18.49
N GLY A 172 -5.88 7.72 18.73
CA GLY A 172 -7.32 7.94 18.63
C GLY A 172 -7.75 8.53 17.28
N LYS A 173 -8.43 9.68 17.33
CA LYS A 173 -8.92 10.42 16.15
C LYS A 173 -7.81 11.02 15.28
N ASN A 174 -6.60 11.16 15.81
CA ASN A 174 -5.47 11.78 15.14
C ASN A 174 -4.54 10.76 14.47
N LEU A 175 -4.96 9.48 14.40
CA LEU A 175 -4.17 8.41 13.81
C LEU A 175 -3.68 8.78 12.39
N PHE A 176 -2.36 8.73 12.20
CA PHE A 176 -1.63 9.11 10.97
C PHE A 176 -1.72 10.58 10.54
N ASN A 177 -2.39 11.44 11.31
CA ASN A 177 -2.53 12.87 11.03
C ASN A 177 -1.59 13.70 11.91
N PRO A 178 -0.55 14.34 11.35
CA PRO A 178 0.41 15.12 12.12
C PRO A 178 -0.08 16.52 12.50
N LYS A 179 -1.27 16.94 12.07
CA LYS A 179 -1.82 18.28 12.34
C LYS A 179 -1.80 18.70 13.83
N PRO A 180 -2.08 17.82 14.80
CA PRO A 180 -1.97 18.18 16.22
C PRO A 180 -0.54 18.52 16.68
N PHE A 181 0.47 18.18 15.88
CA PHE A 181 1.89 18.41 16.14
C PHE A 181 2.46 19.57 15.30
N GLU A 182 1.59 20.42 14.74
CA GLU A 182 2.00 21.63 14.02
C GLU A 182 2.94 22.49 14.87
N LEU A 183 3.95 23.04 14.20
CA LEU A 183 4.95 23.91 14.80
C LEU A 183 4.63 25.35 14.43
N GLN A 184 5.14 26.33 15.19
CA GLN A 184 4.86 27.76 14.99
C GLN A 184 5.06 28.26 13.54
N ASN A 185 5.92 27.59 12.75
CA ASN A 185 6.24 27.94 11.36
C ASN A 185 5.90 26.85 10.32
N ILE A 186 5.21 25.77 10.70
CA ILE A 186 4.87 24.68 9.79
C ILE A 186 3.39 24.32 9.95
N THR A 187 2.61 24.61 8.92
CA THR A 187 1.20 24.18 8.82
C THR A 187 1.12 22.86 8.07
N PHE A 188 0.56 21.84 8.70
CA PHE A 188 0.31 20.54 8.08
C PHE A 188 -1.09 20.50 7.49
N LYS A 189 -1.25 19.75 6.40
CA LYS A 189 -2.59 19.51 5.86
C LYS A 189 -3.34 18.62 6.86
N ASN A 190 -4.63 18.90 7.07
CA ASN A 190 -5.49 18.06 7.91
C ASN A 190 -5.84 16.74 7.22
N LYS A 191 -4.83 15.90 6.98
CA LYS A 191 -4.93 14.63 6.28
C LYS A 191 -3.81 13.70 6.74
N PRO A 192 -3.97 12.38 6.58
CA PRO A 192 -2.92 11.43 6.91
C PRO A 192 -1.71 11.54 5.97
N TYR A 193 -0.53 11.19 6.49
CA TYR A 193 0.73 11.14 5.74
C TYR A 193 1.25 9.71 5.67
N LYS A 194 1.58 9.23 4.45
CA LYS A 194 2.07 7.85 4.23
C LYS A 194 3.35 7.57 5.02
N THR A 195 4.28 8.51 5.03
CA THR A 195 5.56 8.41 5.74
C THR A 195 5.38 8.30 7.25
N TYR A 196 4.42 9.04 7.82
CA TYR A 196 4.08 8.95 9.23
C TYR A 196 3.37 7.63 9.56
N TYR A 197 2.42 7.21 8.71
CA TYR A 197 1.80 5.89 8.79
C TYR A 197 2.82 4.76 8.82
N GLU A 198 3.81 4.79 7.93
CA GLU A 198 4.87 3.77 7.87
C GLU A 198 5.68 3.73 9.15
N ALA A 199 6.10 4.88 9.67
CA ALA A 199 6.86 4.98 10.91
C ALA A 199 6.08 4.41 12.10
N VAL A 200 4.83 4.85 12.27
CA VAL A 200 3.93 4.43 13.36
C VAL A 200 3.67 2.94 13.29
N MET A 201 3.23 2.44 12.14
CA MET A 201 2.82 1.04 12.01
C MET A 201 4.02 0.10 12.12
N VAL A 202 5.13 0.39 11.43
CA VAL A 202 6.32 -0.48 11.51
C VAL A 202 6.90 -0.48 12.92
N GLY A 203 7.09 0.69 13.52
CA GLY A 203 7.64 0.80 14.89
C GLY A 203 6.78 0.08 15.92
N LEU A 204 5.46 0.35 15.95
CA LEU A 204 4.57 -0.35 16.89
C LEU A 204 4.53 -1.86 16.64
N SER A 205 4.68 -2.33 15.40
CA SER A 205 4.71 -3.77 15.10
C SER A 205 5.94 -4.50 15.65
N ASN A 206 7.03 -3.77 15.94
CA ASN A 206 8.24 -4.31 16.54
C ASN A 206 8.14 -4.41 18.07
N HIS A 207 7.18 -3.72 18.67
CA HIS A 207 6.99 -3.62 20.13
C HIS A 207 5.64 -4.16 20.60
N LEU A 208 5.02 -5.09 19.85
CA LEU A 208 3.73 -5.69 20.23
C LEU A 208 3.79 -6.42 21.59
N ASP A 209 4.94 -6.98 21.96
CA ASP A 209 5.13 -7.62 23.28
C ASP A 209 5.09 -6.62 24.44
N SER A 210 5.17 -5.32 24.15
CA SER A 210 5.07 -4.21 25.11
C SER A 210 3.78 -3.39 24.93
N GLU A 211 2.74 -3.98 24.32
CA GLU A 211 1.49 -3.26 24.02
C GLU A 211 0.86 -2.63 25.27
N ASP A 212 0.81 -3.37 26.40
CA ASP A 212 0.24 -2.88 27.66
C ASP A 212 1.01 -1.67 28.21
N VAL A 213 2.34 -1.69 28.11
CA VAL A 213 3.21 -0.59 28.56
C VAL A 213 2.99 0.64 27.69
N LEU A 214 2.93 0.46 26.37
CA LEU A 214 2.69 1.55 25.42
C LEU A 214 1.30 2.18 25.61
N ILE A 215 0.26 1.37 25.88
CA ILE A 215 -1.09 1.85 26.17
C ILE A 215 -1.11 2.61 27.50
N ALA A 216 -0.51 2.06 28.55
CA ALA A 216 -0.42 2.71 29.86
C ALA A 216 0.35 4.04 29.78
N ARG A 217 1.32 4.14 28.88
CA ARG A 217 2.17 5.33 28.65
C ARG A 217 1.77 6.14 27.42
N LYS A 218 0.53 6.01 26.92
CA LYS A 218 0.10 6.64 25.66
C LYS A 218 0.40 8.14 25.59
N GLU A 219 0.24 8.89 26.69
CA GLU A 219 0.49 10.34 26.73
C GLU A 219 1.98 10.65 26.52
N LYS A 220 2.89 9.81 27.07
CA LYS A 220 4.32 9.92 26.82
C LYS A 220 4.66 9.61 25.37
N VAL A 221 4.04 8.58 24.78
CA VAL A 221 4.23 8.25 23.36
C VAL A 221 3.80 9.42 22.47
N ILE A 222 2.66 10.06 22.77
CA ILE A 222 2.17 11.22 22.01
C ILE A 222 3.13 12.41 22.14
N GLU A 223 3.61 12.72 23.35
CA GLU A 223 4.55 13.83 23.55
C GLU A 223 5.91 13.57 22.90
N ALA A 224 6.45 12.34 23.01
CA ALA A 224 7.68 11.95 22.33
C ALA A 224 7.52 11.98 20.80
N THR A 225 6.34 11.58 20.28
CA THR A 225 6.01 11.73 18.86
C THR A 225 6.03 13.19 18.44
N LYS A 226 5.44 14.09 19.25
CA LYS A 226 5.44 15.53 18.99
C LYS A 226 6.86 16.08 18.96
N GLN A 227 7.70 15.73 19.93
CA GLN A 227 9.13 16.10 19.95
C GLN A 227 9.86 15.66 18.68
N LEU A 228 9.61 14.43 18.24
CA LEU A 228 10.19 13.90 17.01
C LEU A 228 9.83 14.74 15.77
N PHE A 229 8.60 15.26 15.67
CA PHE A 229 8.22 16.20 14.61
C PHE A 229 8.95 17.54 14.71
N GLN A 230 9.31 18.00 15.91
CA GLN A 230 10.07 19.26 16.10
C GLN A 230 11.53 19.11 15.67
N GLU A 231 12.10 17.93 15.90
CA GLU A 231 13.50 17.62 15.57
C GLU A 231 13.69 17.17 14.11
N ASP A 232 12.63 16.73 13.43
CA ASP A 232 12.62 16.28 12.04
C ASP A 232 12.80 17.43 11.02
N LYS A 233 14.00 18.01 10.98
CA LYS A 233 14.38 19.09 10.06
C LYS A 233 14.23 18.70 8.59
N ASP A 234 14.44 17.42 8.27
CA ASP A 234 14.38 16.86 6.91
C ASP A 234 12.94 16.54 6.47
N ARG A 235 11.95 16.74 7.36
CA ARG A 235 10.52 16.42 7.14
C ARG A 235 10.28 14.96 6.74
N LEU A 236 11.12 14.04 7.22
CA LEU A 236 11.03 12.62 6.91
C LEU A 236 9.64 12.05 7.21
N LEU A 237 9.02 12.45 8.33
CA LEU A 237 7.69 11.99 8.74
C LEU A 237 6.56 12.61 7.90
N THR A 238 6.81 13.73 7.20
CA THR A 238 5.78 14.46 6.42
C THR A 238 6.05 14.49 4.91
N GLY A 239 6.78 13.51 4.39
CA GLY A 239 6.98 13.30 2.96
C GLY A 239 8.29 13.84 2.38
N GLY A 240 9.16 14.38 3.24
CA GLY A 240 10.57 14.59 2.95
C GLY A 240 11.34 13.26 2.87
N GLY A 241 12.46 13.27 2.15
CA GLY A 241 13.35 12.12 2.04
C GLY A 241 12.76 10.93 1.27
N LYS A 242 13.16 10.78 0.01
CA LYS A 242 12.71 9.69 -0.89
C LYS A 242 13.74 8.60 -1.10
N THR A 243 14.95 8.78 -0.58
CA THR A 243 16.02 7.80 -0.76
C THR A 243 15.80 6.60 0.15
N LYS A 244 16.47 5.49 -0.15
CA LYS A 244 16.55 4.35 0.76
C LYS A 244 17.01 4.79 2.16
N ALA A 245 18.06 5.60 2.24
CA ALA A 245 18.62 6.05 3.52
C ALA A 245 17.57 6.82 4.35
N ASP A 246 16.76 7.66 3.70
CA ASP A 246 15.70 8.42 4.35
C ASP A 246 14.60 7.53 4.92
N ILE A 247 14.16 6.51 4.15
CA ILE A 247 13.17 5.53 4.60
C ILE A 247 13.72 4.79 5.83
N GLN A 248 14.96 4.30 5.77
CA GLN A 248 15.57 3.57 6.88
C GLN A 248 15.75 4.46 8.12
N LYS A 249 16.18 5.71 7.94
CA LYS A 249 16.35 6.70 9.00
C LYS A 249 15.01 7.00 9.68
N ARG A 250 13.96 7.29 8.91
CA ARG A 250 12.61 7.56 9.45
C ARG A 250 12.09 6.42 10.32
N LEU A 251 12.15 5.20 9.80
CA LEU A 251 11.61 4.04 10.50
C LEU A 251 12.39 3.77 11.79
N ARG A 252 13.72 3.88 11.74
CA ARG A 252 14.58 3.74 12.93
C ARG A 252 14.29 4.82 13.97
N LEU A 253 14.18 6.09 13.58
CA LEU A 253 13.92 7.19 14.50
C LEU A 253 12.65 6.96 15.34
N PHE A 254 11.59 6.45 14.71
CA PHE A 254 10.35 6.18 15.41
C PHE A 254 10.44 4.93 16.31
N ASP A 255 11.12 3.89 15.85
CA ASP A 255 11.40 2.67 16.62
C ASP A 255 12.22 2.98 17.89
N ASP A 256 13.31 3.74 17.75
CA ASP A 256 14.17 4.17 18.86
C ASP A 256 13.39 5.01 19.88
N MET A 257 12.50 5.90 19.41
CA MET A 257 11.63 6.69 20.28
C MET A 257 10.68 5.80 21.11
N LEU A 258 10.05 4.79 20.50
CA LEU A 258 9.20 3.85 21.22
C LEU A 258 10.00 3.05 22.25
N ALA A 259 11.20 2.57 21.87
CA ALA A 259 12.08 1.84 22.77
C ALA A 259 12.48 2.67 24.00
N GLN A 260 12.73 3.97 23.84
CA GLN A 260 12.98 4.88 24.98
C GLN A 260 11.77 4.97 25.90
N VAL A 261 10.58 5.22 25.36
CA VAL A 261 9.34 5.33 26.15
C VAL A 261 9.00 4.03 26.90
N ILE A 262 9.36 2.86 26.36
CA ILE A 262 9.18 1.56 27.01
C ILE A 262 10.15 1.36 28.19
N ASN A 263 11.40 1.80 28.05
CA ASN A 263 12.46 1.55 29.05
C ASN A 263 12.54 2.59 30.18
N GLU A 264 11.77 3.69 30.10
CA GLU A 264 11.59 4.64 31.22
C GLU A 264 10.92 4.03 32.46
#